data_AF-A0A6S6VU26-F1
#
_entry.id   AF-A0A6S6VU26-F1
#
_cell.length_a   1.000
_cell.length_b   1.000
_cell.length_c   1.000
_cell.angle_alpha   90.00
_cell.angle_beta   90.00
_cell.angle_gamma   90.00
#
_symmetry.space_group_name_H-M   'P 1'
#
loop_
_entity.id
_entity.type
_entity.pdbx_description
1 polymer ?
#
loop_
_entity_poly.entity_id
_entity_poly.type
_entity_poly.pdbx_seq_one_letter_code
_entity_poly.pdbx_strand_id
1 'polypeptide(L)'
;MASTTVINANATSKLQPSTAPPIEPLKNETARLYTHIHPILVLSVYAFKFPALVADPVPTLLTTLAPLAVLQITFVAVCLPPTGGTPTMRKQKPGEKKGKAPNKLEQGLNSKIVPAFLSLLLAAFAATPLFTATLVLFGAPVTTHHLQTLLCGAHVALLSTLPLVYVHGVDGETWRQIIALLLPIDEVYGGLLGTVLGAWLGAVPIPLDWDREWQKWPVTIVTGAYIGYAVGKLLGGTLLKGKKIMFD
;
A
#
# COMPACT_ATOMS: atom_id res chain seq x y z
N MET A 1 31.56 -7.11 38.86
CA MET A 1 31.96 -6.46 37.61
C MET A 1 30.70 -6.05 36.88
N ALA A 2 30.36 -4.76 36.90
CA ALA A 2 29.20 -4.23 36.20
C ALA A 2 29.55 -4.12 34.70
N SER A 3 28.78 -4.79 33.84
CA SER A 3 28.91 -4.63 32.39
C SER A 3 28.32 -3.29 32.00
N THR A 4 29.18 -2.32 31.70
CA THR A 4 28.79 -1.04 31.13
C THR A 4 28.45 -1.25 29.66
N THR A 5 27.16 -1.29 29.33
CA THR A 5 26.70 -1.24 27.95
C THR A 5 27.02 0.14 27.39
N VAL A 6 28.07 0.23 26.58
CA VAL A 6 28.40 1.44 25.82
C VAL A 6 27.39 1.54 24.68
N ILE A 7 26.34 2.33 24.85
CA ILE A 7 25.47 2.72 23.74
C ILE A 7 26.25 3.74 22.92
N ASN A 8 26.78 3.29 21.78
CA ASN A 8 27.50 4.16 20.86
C ASN A 8 26.50 5.09 20.15
N ALA A 9 26.33 6.30 20.69
CA ALA A 9 25.46 7.34 20.14
C ALA A 9 25.91 7.85 18.75
N ASN A 10 27.11 7.48 18.29
CA ASN A 10 27.68 7.89 17.00
C ASN A 10 27.55 6.84 15.88
N ALA A 11 26.86 5.72 16.12
CA ALA A 11 26.53 4.78 15.05
C ALA A 11 25.33 5.27 14.21
N THR A 12 25.40 6.49 13.68
CA THR A 12 24.54 6.88 12.55
C THR A 12 25.12 6.24 11.30
N SER A 13 24.92 4.92 11.14
CA SER A 13 25.16 4.30 9.83
C SER A 13 24.23 5.01 8.85
N LYS A 14 24.80 5.79 7.93
CA LYS A 14 24.03 6.40 6.84
C LYS A 14 23.18 5.31 6.20
N LEU A 15 21.87 5.54 6.11
CA LEU A 15 20.95 4.59 5.49
C LEU A 15 21.38 4.41 4.03
N GLN A 16 21.85 3.22 3.67
CA GLN A 16 22.31 2.95 2.32
C GLN A 16 21.14 2.57 1.41
N PRO A 17 21.22 2.85 0.09
CA PRO A 17 20.24 2.37 -0.87
C PRO A 17 20.04 0.86 -0.79
N SER A 18 18.80 0.40 -0.84
CA SER A 18 18.49 -1.02 -0.73
C SER A 18 19.19 -1.82 -1.83
N THR A 19 19.85 -2.92 -1.48
CA THR A 19 20.43 -3.86 -2.46
C THR A 19 19.44 -4.91 -2.92
N ALA A 20 18.25 -4.96 -2.30
CA ALA A 20 17.20 -5.89 -2.66
C ALA A 20 16.69 -5.62 -4.10
N PRO A 21 16.40 -6.68 -4.88
CA PRO A 21 15.77 -6.51 -6.19
C PRO A 21 14.32 -6.00 -6.03
N PRO A 22 13.76 -5.32 -7.05
CA PRO A 22 12.35 -4.94 -7.06
C PRO A 22 11.47 -6.19 -6.97
N ILE A 23 10.28 -6.04 -6.38
CA ILE A 23 9.36 -7.17 -6.21
C ILE A 23 8.89 -7.67 -7.58
N GLU A 24 9.02 -8.98 -7.81
CA GLU A 24 8.48 -9.65 -8.98
C GLU A 24 7.08 -10.22 -8.68
N PRO A 25 6.06 -9.86 -9.46
CA PRO A 25 4.78 -10.56 -9.42
C PRO A 25 4.93 -12.05 -9.72
N LEU A 26 4.00 -12.86 -9.21
CA LEU A 26 3.96 -14.29 -9.48
C LEU A 26 3.86 -14.56 -10.97
N LYS A 27 4.59 -15.58 -11.46
CA LYS A 27 4.76 -15.85 -12.90
C LYS A 27 3.61 -16.63 -13.54
N ASN A 28 2.55 -16.97 -12.77
CA ASN A 28 1.40 -17.70 -13.29
C ASN A 28 0.49 -16.81 -14.15
N GLU A 29 -0.28 -17.41 -15.05
CA GLU A 29 -1.13 -16.68 -16.01
C GLU A 29 -2.17 -15.79 -15.31
N THR A 30 -2.76 -16.28 -14.22
CA THR A 30 -3.74 -15.53 -13.42
C THR A 30 -3.15 -14.24 -12.86
N ALA A 31 -1.94 -14.27 -12.30
CA ALA A 31 -1.24 -13.11 -11.77
C ALA A 31 -0.86 -12.11 -12.87
N ARG A 32 -0.37 -12.61 -14.01
CA ARG A 32 -0.05 -11.77 -15.18
C ARG A 32 -1.26 -11.03 -15.70
N LEU A 33 -2.41 -11.70 -15.78
CA LEU A 33 -3.65 -11.08 -16.22
C LEU A 33 -4.21 -10.12 -15.16
N TYR A 34 -4.33 -10.59 -13.93
CA TYR A 34 -4.99 -9.84 -12.86
C TYR A 34 -4.22 -8.57 -12.49
N THR A 35 -2.89 -8.55 -12.61
CA THR A 35 -2.15 -7.32 -12.28
C THR A 35 -2.54 -6.13 -13.16
N HIS A 36 -2.87 -6.36 -14.44
CA HIS A 36 -3.33 -5.31 -15.33
C HIS A 36 -4.83 -4.99 -15.16
N ILE A 37 -5.64 -6.00 -14.84
CA ILE A 37 -7.08 -5.83 -14.62
C ILE A 37 -7.38 -5.09 -13.30
N HIS A 38 -6.61 -5.35 -12.24
CA HIS A 38 -6.84 -4.78 -10.91
C HIS A 38 -6.98 -3.24 -10.88
N PRO A 39 -6.04 -2.43 -11.40
CA PRO A 39 -6.20 -0.97 -11.38
C PRO A 39 -7.41 -0.51 -12.20
N ILE A 40 -7.77 -1.22 -13.28
CA ILE A 40 -8.97 -0.93 -14.07
C ILE A 40 -10.22 -1.19 -13.22
N LEU A 41 -10.28 -2.30 -12.48
CA LEU A 41 -11.41 -2.60 -11.59
C LEU A 41 -11.53 -1.59 -10.46
N VAL A 42 -10.42 -1.24 -9.82
CA VAL A 42 -10.37 -0.22 -8.75
C VAL A 42 -10.92 1.12 -9.26
N LEU A 43 -10.46 1.57 -10.43
CA LEU A 43 -10.96 2.80 -11.05
C LEU A 43 -12.40 2.69 -11.52
N SER A 44 -12.83 1.54 -12.03
CA SER A 44 -14.20 1.33 -12.51
C SER A 44 -15.20 1.37 -11.35
N VAL A 45 -14.89 0.71 -10.23
CA VAL A 45 -15.70 0.77 -9.00
C VAL A 45 -15.75 2.20 -8.47
N TYR A 46 -14.61 2.90 -8.46
CA TYR A 46 -14.56 4.29 -8.03
C TYR A 46 -15.39 5.22 -8.92
N ALA A 47 -15.21 5.13 -10.25
CA ALA A 47 -15.93 5.93 -11.23
C ALA A 47 -17.45 5.70 -11.14
N PHE A 48 -17.88 4.45 -10.93
CA PHE A 48 -19.29 4.12 -10.70
C PHE A 48 -19.85 4.79 -9.43
N LYS A 49 -19.04 4.88 -8.37
CA LYS A 49 -19.42 5.51 -7.09
C LYS A 49 -19.24 7.03 -7.09
N PHE A 50 -18.56 7.61 -8.07
CA PHE A 50 -18.19 9.02 -8.08
C PHE A 50 -19.41 9.98 -7.96
N PRO A 51 -20.53 9.80 -8.69
CA PRO A 51 -21.68 10.68 -8.50
C PRO A 51 -22.26 10.64 -7.09
N ALA A 52 -22.30 9.44 -6.47
CA ALA A 52 -22.73 9.28 -5.08
C ALA A 52 -21.72 9.88 -4.09
N LEU A 53 -20.42 9.82 -4.40
CA LEU A 53 -19.37 10.41 -3.60
C LEU A 53 -19.47 11.94 -3.57
N VAL A 54 -19.81 12.55 -4.71
CA VAL A 54 -20.04 13.99 -4.83
C VAL A 54 -21.29 14.42 -4.06
N ALA A 55 -22.36 13.62 -4.13
CA ALA A 55 -23.62 13.94 -3.46
C ALA A 55 -23.59 13.74 -1.94
N ASP A 56 -23.03 12.61 -1.47
CA ASP A 56 -22.93 12.28 -0.06
C ASP A 56 -21.64 11.47 0.24
N PRO A 57 -20.55 12.15 0.65
CA PRO A 57 -19.24 11.53 0.77
C PRO A 57 -19.14 10.43 1.83
N VAL A 58 -19.76 10.61 3.00
CA VAL A 58 -19.56 9.72 4.16
C VAL A 58 -20.07 8.30 3.91
N PRO A 59 -21.35 8.07 3.58
CA PRO A 59 -21.85 6.72 3.31
C PRO A 59 -21.21 6.12 2.06
N THR A 60 -20.87 6.94 1.06
CA THR A 60 -20.22 6.44 -0.16
C THR A 60 -18.82 5.92 0.13
N LEU A 61 -17.99 6.66 0.87
CA LEU A 61 -16.66 6.20 1.26
C LEU A 61 -16.76 4.96 2.17
N LEU A 62 -17.61 4.99 3.19
CA LEU A 62 -17.78 3.87 4.10
C LEU A 62 -18.18 2.57 3.38
N THR A 63 -19.16 2.65 2.47
CA THR A 63 -19.60 1.47 1.70
C THR A 63 -18.61 1.03 0.63
N THR A 64 -17.68 1.91 0.22
CA THR A 64 -16.65 1.60 -0.78
C THR A 64 -15.38 1.00 -0.15
N LEU A 65 -15.19 1.10 1.17
CA LEU A 65 -14.06 0.46 1.87
C LEU A 65 -14.04 -1.05 1.70
N ALA A 66 -15.17 -1.73 1.88
CA ALA A 66 -15.27 -3.18 1.75
C ALA A 66 -14.90 -3.68 0.35
N PRO A 67 -15.49 -3.18 -0.76
CA PRO A 67 -15.09 -3.61 -2.10
C PRO A 67 -13.64 -3.25 -2.43
N LEU A 68 -13.14 -2.08 -1.97
CA LEU A 68 -11.72 -1.73 -2.15
C LEU A 68 -10.81 -2.74 -1.43
N ALA A 69 -11.11 -3.08 -0.18
CA ALA A 69 -10.35 -4.05 0.59
C ALA A 69 -10.35 -5.43 -0.09
N VAL A 70 -11.50 -5.89 -0.60
CA VAL A 70 -11.60 -7.15 -1.36
C VAL A 70 -10.71 -7.12 -2.61
N LEU A 71 -10.75 -6.03 -3.39
CA LEU A 71 -9.91 -5.89 -4.58
C LEU A 71 -8.42 -5.89 -4.21
N GLN A 72 -8.02 -5.16 -3.17
CA GLN A 72 -6.63 -5.12 -2.70
C GLN A 72 -6.17 -6.48 -2.17
N ILE A 73 -6.97 -7.17 -1.35
CA ILE A 73 -6.67 -8.52 -0.84
C ILE A 73 -6.53 -9.51 -2.00
N THR A 74 -7.42 -9.44 -2.99
CA THR A 74 -7.36 -10.30 -4.18
C THR A 74 -6.08 -10.03 -4.95
N PHE A 75 -5.70 -8.75 -5.16
CA PHE A 75 -4.45 -8.38 -5.81
C PHE A 75 -3.23 -8.94 -5.09
N VAL A 76 -3.10 -8.72 -3.78
CA VAL A 76 -1.91 -9.19 -3.06
C VAL A 76 -1.84 -10.71 -2.98
N ALA A 77 -2.98 -11.40 -2.80
CA ALA A 77 -3.03 -12.86 -2.71
C ALA A 77 -2.75 -13.56 -4.05
N VAL A 78 -3.20 -12.97 -5.17
CA VAL A 78 -3.06 -13.54 -6.51
C VAL A 78 -1.73 -13.14 -7.16
N CYS A 79 -1.31 -11.88 -7.04
CA CYS A 79 -0.21 -11.34 -7.82
C CYS A 79 1.11 -11.27 -7.06
N LEU A 80 1.12 -11.16 -5.72
CA LEU A 80 2.32 -10.83 -4.98
C LEU A 80 2.84 -12.01 -4.13
N PRO A 81 4.17 -12.13 -3.96
CA PRO A 81 4.73 -13.03 -2.96
C PRO A 81 4.46 -12.48 -1.54
N PRO A 82 3.97 -13.31 -0.60
CA PRO A 82 3.83 -12.89 0.78
C PRO A 82 5.19 -12.64 1.45
N THR A 83 5.23 -11.79 2.48
CA THR A 83 6.43 -11.53 3.28
C THR A 83 7.13 -12.83 3.70
N GLY A 84 8.44 -12.90 3.48
CA GLY A 84 9.27 -14.08 3.79
C GLY A 84 9.14 -15.24 2.78
N GLY A 85 8.31 -15.09 1.75
CA GLY A 85 8.09 -16.06 0.68
C GLY A 85 8.97 -15.83 -0.55
N THR A 86 10.29 -15.78 -0.40
CA THR A 86 11.14 -16.14 -1.55
C THR A 86 11.14 -17.67 -1.65
N PRO A 87 10.67 -18.28 -2.76
CA PRO A 87 10.85 -19.69 -2.99
C PRO A 87 12.31 -19.91 -3.44
N THR A 88 13.27 -19.63 -2.55
CA THR A 88 14.48 -20.45 -2.61
C THR A 88 13.99 -21.84 -2.27
N MET A 89 14.01 -22.74 -3.26
CA MET A 89 13.85 -24.17 -2.98
C MET A 89 14.80 -24.48 -1.83
N ARG A 90 14.30 -24.61 -0.60
CA ARG A 90 15.05 -25.25 0.46
C ARG A 90 15.34 -26.63 -0.10
N LYS A 91 16.57 -26.84 -0.58
CA LYS A 91 17.12 -28.17 -0.85
C LYS A 91 16.92 -28.92 0.46
N GLN A 92 15.87 -29.71 0.50
CA GLN A 92 15.54 -30.53 1.65
C GLN A 92 16.73 -31.47 1.81
N LYS A 93 17.52 -31.28 2.87
CA LYS A 93 18.58 -32.24 3.20
C LYS A 93 17.90 -33.59 3.44
N PRO A 94 18.37 -34.69 2.82
CA PRO A 94 17.79 -36.00 3.05
C PRO A 94 18.02 -36.40 4.51
N GLY A 95 16.98 -36.45 5.35
CA GLY A 95 17.12 -37.01 6.70
C GLY A 95 16.15 -36.54 7.80
N GLU A 96 15.36 -35.47 7.63
CA GLU A 96 14.47 -35.03 8.72
C GLU A 96 13.15 -35.82 8.76
N LYS A 97 12.88 -36.42 9.92
CA LYS A 97 11.70 -37.22 10.24
C LYS A 97 10.41 -36.41 10.02
N LYS A 98 9.50 -36.97 9.23
CA LYS A 98 8.14 -36.46 8.99
C LYS A 98 7.35 -36.38 10.31
N GLY A 99 7.34 -35.20 10.93
CA GLY A 99 6.16 -34.76 11.69
C GLY A 99 4.96 -34.65 10.75
N LYS A 100 3.74 -34.83 11.27
CA LYS A 100 2.47 -34.77 10.53
C LYS A 100 2.38 -33.43 9.79
N ALA A 101 2.85 -33.41 8.53
CA ALA A 101 2.94 -32.19 7.76
C ALA A 101 1.51 -31.75 7.39
N PRO A 102 1.14 -30.47 7.57
CA PRO A 102 -0.13 -29.96 7.07
C PRO A 102 -0.19 -30.20 5.55
N ASN A 103 -1.41 -30.37 5.03
CA ASN A 103 -1.61 -30.62 3.60
C ASN A 103 -0.93 -29.48 2.80
N LYS A 104 -0.17 -29.80 1.75
CA LYS A 104 0.60 -28.79 0.98
C LYS A 104 -0.26 -27.60 0.51
N LEU A 105 -1.55 -27.85 0.25
CA LEU A 105 -2.55 -26.84 -0.10
C LEU A 105 -2.84 -25.88 1.06
N GLU A 106 -3.06 -26.40 2.27
CA GLU A 106 -3.32 -25.60 3.47
C GLU A 106 -2.12 -24.74 3.85
N GLN A 107 -0.91 -25.27 3.71
CA GLN A 107 0.32 -24.52 3.96
C GLN A 107 0.51 -23.36 2.97
N GLY A 108 0.16 -23.57 1.70
CA GLY A 108 0.24 -22.54 0.65
C GLY A 108 -0.87 -21.47 0.75
N LEU A 109 -2.02 -21.82 1.31
CA LEU A 109 -3.12 -20.89 1.55
C LEU A 109 -2.86 -20.04 2.80
N ASN A 110 -2.43 -20.65 3.90
CA ASN A 110 -2.12 -19.96 5.15
C ASN A 110 -0.98 -18.95 4.98
N SER A 111 0.00 -19.24 4.13
CA SER A 111 1.11 -18.31 3.84
C SER A 111 0.68 -17.04 3.10
N LYS A 112 -0.50 -17.02 2.48
CA LYS A 112 -1.06 -15.84 1.80
C LYS A 112 -2.13 -15.15 2.63
N ILE A 113 -3.03 -15.91 3.27
CA ILE A 113 -4.14 -15.35 4.04
C ILE A 113 -3.62 -14.60 5.27
N VAL A 114 -2.67 -15.17 6.00
CA VAL A 114 -2.18 -14.56 7.25
C VAL A 114 -1.54 -13.19 6.97
N PRO A 115 -0.61 -13.03 6.00
CA PRO A 115 -0.08 -11.72 5.65
C PRO A 115 -1.13 -10.77 5.11
N ALA A 116 -2.09 -11.23 4.30
CA ALA A 116 -3.16 -10.37 3.78
C ALA A 116 -4.05 -9.83 4.90
N PHE A 117 -4.44 -10.68 5.85
CA PHE A 117 -5.23 -10.28 7.01
C PHE A 117 -4.46 -9.32 7.93
N LEU A 118 -3.19 -9.62 8.22
CA LEU A 118 -2.33 -8.73 8.99
C LEU A 118 -2.17 -7.36 8.30
N SER A 119 -1.97 -7.37 6.99
CA SER A 119 -1.85 -6.13 6.19
C SER A 119 -3.13 -5.31 6.23
N LEU A 120 -4.30 -5.96 6.16
CA LEU A 120 -5.58 -5.29 6.31
C LEU A 120 -5.74 -4.66 7.69
N LEU A 121 -5.40 -5.39 8.77
CA LEU A 121 -5.46 -4.86 10.13
C LEU A 121 -4.52 -3.67 10.32
N LEU A 122 -3.28 -3.76 9.81
CA LEU A 122 -2.33 -2.65 9.89
C LEU A 122 -2.78 -1.45 9.06
N ALA A 123 -3.34 -1.67 7.87
CA ALA A 123 -3.91 -0.59 7.07
C ALA A 123 -5.07 0.11 7.83
N ALA A 124 -5.97 -0.67 8.44
CA ALA A 124 -7.14 -0.17 9.13
C ALA A 124 -6.81 0.53 10.47
N PHE A 125 -5.93 -0.03 11.29
CA PHE A 125 -5.71 0.44 12.66
C PHE A 125 -4.42 1.24 12.86
N ALA A 126 -3.41 1.11 11.99
CA ALA A 126 -2.17 1.86 12.11
C ALA A 126 -2.04 2.92 11.01
N ALA A 127 -2.21 2.54 9.74
CA ALA A 127 -2.02 3.46 8.62
C ALA A 127 -3.16 4.47 8.48
N THR A 128 -4.42 4.06 8.69
CA THR A 128 -5.59 4.95 8.63
C THR A 128 -5.45 6.15 9.59
N PRO A 129 -5.19 5.99 10.91
CA PRO A 129 -5.02 7.14 11.78
C PRO A 129 -3.78 7.96 11.41
N LEU A 130 -2.70 7.32 10.94
CA LEU A 130 -1.50 8.03 10.46
C LEU A 130 -1.84 8.95 9.28
N PHE A 131 -2.48 8.44 8.23
CA PHE A 131 -2.88 9.25 7.08
C PHE A 131 -3.95 10.28 7.44
N THR A 132 -4.87 9.96 8.35
CA THR A 132 -5.85 10.93 8.87
C THR A 132 -5.13 12.11 9.54
N ALA A 133 -4.15 11.83 10.41
CA ALA A 133 -3.33 12.86 11.04
C ALA A 133 -2.53 13.65 10.01
N THR A 134 -1.94 12.99 9.02
CA THR A 134 -1.24 13.68 7.91
C THR A 134 -2.18 14.61 7.14
N LEU A 135 -3.39 14.18 6.79
CA LEU A 135 -4.36 15.04 6.10
C LEU A 135 -4.72 16.27 6.93
N VAL A 136 -4.90 16.11 8.24
CA VAL A 136 -5.14 17.23 9.17
C VAL A 136 -3.95 18.19 9.22
N LEU A 137 -2.73 17.65 9.35
CA LEU A 137 -1.50 18.47 9.35
C LEU A 137 -1.29 19.23 8.03
N PHE A 138 -1.82 18.70 6.92
CA PHE A 138 -1.78 19.32 5.60
C PHE A 138 -3.01 20.17 5.27
N GLY A 139 -3.87 20.46 6.26
CA GLY A 139 -4.94 21.45 6.15
C GLY A 139 -6.37 20.91 6.12
N ALA A 140 -6.59 19.61 6.36
CA ALA A 140 -7.95 19.10 6.56
C ALA A 140 -8.58 19.70 7.83
N PRO A 141 -9.90 20.00 7.84
CA PRO A 141 -10.54 20.62 8.99
C PRO A 141 -10.40 19.80 10.28
N VAL A 142 -9.94 20.45 11.36
CA VAL A 142 -9.76 19.80 12.68
C VAL A 142 -11.08 19.68 13.44
N THR A 143 -12.02 20.62 13.23
CA THR A 143 -13.26 20.78 14.00
C THR A 143 -14.51 20.33 13.26
N THR A 144 -14.41 20.04 11.97
CA THR A 144 -15.52 19.60 11.12
C THR A 144 -15.06 18.47 10.21
N HIS A 145 -15.99 17.82 9.51
CA HIS A 145 -15.66 16.81 8.49
C HIS A 145 -14.82 15.61 8.99
N HIS A 146 -14.90 15.26 10.28
CA HIS A 146 -14.05 14.24 10.88
C HIS A 146 -14.19 12.86 10.19
N LEU A 147 -15.42 12.46 9.88
CA LEU A 147 -15.68 11.18 9.21
C LEU A 147 -15.15 11.19 7.77
N GLN A 148 -15.31 12.30 7.05
CA GLN A 148 -14.76 12.46 5.71
C GLN A 148 -13.24 12.32 5.72
N THR A 149 -12.56 12.98 6.67
CA THR A 149 -11.10 12.94 6.81
C THR A 149 -10.62 11.54 7.22
N LEU A 150 -11.28 10.90 8.18
CA LEU A 150 -10.96 9.53 8.62
C LEU A 150 -11.12 8.52 7.47
N LEU A 151 -12.25 8.59 6.76
CA LEU A 151 -12.54 7.68 5.65
C LEU A 151 -11.62 7.96 4.46
N CYS A 152 -11.30 9.23 4.16
CA CYS A 152 -10.28 9.57 3.17
C CYS A 152 -8.92 8.94 3.53
N GLY A 153 -8.50 9.07 4.80
CA GLY A 153 -7.30 8.42 5.32
C GLY A 153 -7.34 6.89 5.17
N ALA A 154 -8.50 6.27 5.41
CA ALA A 154 -8.68 4.82 5.24
C ALA A 154 -8.54 4.36 3.79
N HIS A 155 -9.09 5.10 2.83
CA HIS A 155 -8.91 4.81 1.40
C HIS A 155 -7.44 4.94 0.97
N VAL A 156 -6.76 6.02 1.39
CA VAL A 156 -5.33 6.21 1.13
C VAL A 156 -4.51 5.07 1.75
N ALA A 157 -4.83 4.65 2.98
CA ALA A 157 -4.18 3.55 3.67
C ALA A 157 -4.35 2.20 2.93
N LEU A 158 -5.56 1.88 2.47
CA LEU A 158 -5.83 0.64 1.74
C LEU A 158 -5.12 0.59 0.38
N LEU A 159 -5.08 1.70 -0.36
CA LEU A 159 -4.40 1.78 -1.66
C LEU A 159 -2.87 1.67 -1.50
N SER A 160 -2.31 2.37 -0.52
CA SER A 160 -0.86 2.54 -0.41
C SER A 160 -0.17 1.51 0.49
N THR A 161 -0.75 1.22 1.67
CA THR A 161 -0.05 0.51 2.75
C THR A 161 -0.32 -0.99 2.74
N LEU A 162 -1.54 -1.42 2.41
CA LEU A 162 -1.90 -2.85 2.42
C LEU A 162 -0.98 -3.67 1.49
N PRO A 163 -0.74 -3.28 0.22
CA PRO A 163 0.18 -4.02 -0.64
C PRO A 163 1.63 -4.02 -0.14
N LEU A 164 2.09 -2.92 0.48
CA LEU A 164 3.44 -2.81 1.03
C LEU A 164 3.65 -3.73 2.23
N VAL A 165 2.74 -3.69 3.21
CA VAL A 165 2.81 -4.58 4.39
C VAL A 165 2.74 -6.04 3.96
N TYR A 166 1.97 -6.37 2.93
CA TYR A 166 1.85 -7.75 2.47
C TYR A 166 3.17 -8.33 1.95
N VAL A 167 3.97 -7.51 1.27
CA VAL A 167 5.22 -7.96 0.65
C VAL A 167 6.40 -7.78 1.60
N HIS A 168 6.52 -6.62 2.23
CA HIS A 168 7.68 -6.27 3.07
C HIS A 168 7.48 -6.56 4.56
N GLY A 169 6.25 -6.84 4.99
CA GLY A 169 5.93 -7.02 6.40
C GLY A 169 6.11 -5.73 7.18
N VAL A 170 6.61 -5.85 8.41
CA VAL A 170 6.85 -4.76 9.36
C VAL A 170 8.34 -4.56 9.65
N ASP A 171 9.19 -4.86 8.67
CA ASP A 171 10.65 -4.73 8.81
C ASP A 171 11.09 -3.25 8.87
N GLY A 172 11.63 -2.83 10.02
CA GLY A 172 11.94 -1.43 10.29
C GLY A 172 12.98 -0.83 9.34
N GLU A 173 13.94 -1.60 8.88
CA GLU A 173 14.94 -1.14 7.91
C GLU A 173 14.30 -0.87 6.55
N THR A 174 13.48 -1.81 6.06
CA THR A 174 12.75 -1.67 4.80
C THR A 174 11.80 -0.47 4.83
N TRP A 175 11.06 -0.27 5.93
CA TRP A 175 10.17 0.90 6.08
C TRP A 175 10.94 2.22 6.10
N ARG A 176 12.12 2.27 6.74
CA ARG A 176 13.01 3.45 6.65
C ARG A 176 13.47 3.70 5.22
N GLN A 177 13.80 2.65 4.46
CA GLN A 177 14.20 2.78 3.04
C GLN A 177 13.04 3.26 2.16
N ILE A 178 11.81 2.79 2.40
CA ILE A 178 10.59 3.24 1.70
C ILE A 178 10.38 4.74 1.89
N ILE A 179 10.45 5.22 3.15
CA ILE A 179 10.26 6.63 3.49
C ILE A 179 11.41 7.48 2.93
N ALA A 180 12.64 6.97 2.96
CA ALA A 180 13.82 7.65 2.44
C ALA A 180 13.94 7.62 0.90
N LEU A 181 12.97 7.04 0.19
CA LEU A 181 12.99 6.90 -1.27
C LEU A 181 14.15 6.06 -1.83
N LEU A 182 14.65 5.11 -1.02
CA LEU A 182 15.84 4.31 -1.30
C LEU A 182 15.54 2.89 -1.82
N LEU A 183 14.26 2.51 -1.87
CA LEU A 183 13.82 1.23 -2.42
C LEU A 183 13.72 1.33 -3.95
N PRO A 184 14.13 0.29 -4.72
CA PRO A 184 13.85 0.27 -6.15
C PRO A 184 12.35 0.34 -6.40
N ILE A 185 11.96 1.12 -7.41
CA ILE A 185 10.56 1.24 -7.82
C ILE A 185 10.08 -0.10 -8.37
N ASP A 186 8.93 -0.54 -7.89
CA ASP A 186 8.15 -1.63 -8.43
C ASP A 186 6.67 -1.27 -8.44
N GLU A 187 5.82 -2.23 -8.79
CA GLU A 187 4.38 -2.03 -8.86
C GLU A 187 3.73 -1.62 -7.53
N VAL A 188 4.23 -2.17 -6.42
CA VAL A 188 3.70 -1.94 -5.07
C VAL A 188 4.15 -0.57 -4.59
N TYR A 189 5.45 -0.29 -4.71
CA TYR A 189 6.02 0.97 -4.29
C TYR A 189 5.57 2.14 -5.17
N GLY A 190 5.45 1.92 -6.48
CA GLY A 190 4.85 2.87 -7.41
C GLY A 190 3.38 3.17 -7.06
N GLY A 191 2.62 2.16 -6.61
CA GLY A 191 1.26 2.36 -6.10
C GLY A 191 1.21 3.29 -4.89
N LEU A 192 2.11 3.13 -3.90
CA LEU A 192 2.25 4.06 -2.76
C LEU A 192 2.53 5.49 -3.24
N LEU A 193 3.61 5.66 -4.02
CA LEU A 193 4.05 6.99 -4.48
C LEU A 193 2.95 7.67 -5.29
N GLY A 194 2.32 6.92 -6.20
CA GLY A 194 1.22 7.39 -7.00
C GLY A 194 0.01 7.79 -6.16
N THR A 195 -0.37 7.01 -5.16
CA THR A 195 -1.49 7.33 -4.26
C THR A 195 -1.24 8.65 -3.52
N VAL A 196 -0.05 8.82 -2.94
CA VAL A 196 0.30 10.01 -2.15
C VAL A 196 0.42 11.24 -3.04
N LEU A 197 1.15 11.15 -4.16
CA LEU A 197 1.28 12.26 -5.11
C LEU A 197 -0.05 12.62 -5.74
N GLY A 198 -0.87 11.62 -6.08
CA GLY A 198 -2.21 11.81 -6.62
C GLY A 198 -3.12 12.52 -5.61
N ALA A 199 -3.14 12.08 -4.35
CA ALA A 199 -3.90 12.72 -3.28
C ALA A 199 -3.46 14.19 -3.09
N TRP A 200 -2.14 14.44 -3.11
CA TRP A 200 -1.58 15.79 -3.01
C TRP A 200 -1.98 16.67 -4.20
N LEU A 201 -1.88 16.18 -5.44
CA LEU A 201 -2.37 16.90 -6.62
C LEU A 201 -3.89 17.11 -6.59
N GLY A 202 -4.63 16.18 -5.99
CA GLY A 202 -6.06 16.32 -5.72
C GLY A 202 -6.40 17.46 -4.76
N ALA A 203 -5.44 18.02 -4.03
CA ALA A 203 -5.68 19.19 -3.19
C ALA A 203 -5.72 20.49 -4.01
N VAL A 204 -5.08 20.53 -5.19
CA VAL A 204 -4.96 21.73 -6.03
C VAL A 204 -6.31 22.32 -6.44
N PRO A 205 -7.34 21.54 -6.83
CA PRO A 205 -8.63 22.11 -7.23
C PRO A 205 -9.45 22.72 -6.08
N ILE A 206 -9.17 22.37 -4.83
CA ILE A 206 -9.94 22.84 -3.66
C ILE A 206 -9.89 24.37 -3.51
N PRO A 207 -8.71 25.03 -3.47
CA PRO A 207 -8.62 26.49 -3.34
C PRO A 207 -9.00 27.26 -4.61
N LEU A 208 -9.11 26.59 -5.77
CA LEU A 208 -9.57 27.23 -7.00
C LEU A 208 -11.08 27.52 -6.98
N ASP A 209 -11.81 26.84 -6.07
CA ASP A 209 -13.22 27.06 -5.71
C ASP A 209 -14.10 27.50 -6.89
N TRP A 210 -14.23 26.64 -7.89
CA TRP A 210 -15.10 26.84 -9.06
C TRP A 210 -16.59 26.68 -8.72
N ASP A 211 -16.98 26.80 -7.44
CA ASP A 211 -18.33 26.59 -6.91
C ASP A 211 -18.94 25.24 -7.34
N ARG A 212 -18.12 24.18 -7.40
CA ARG A 212 -18.57 22.84 -7.81
C ARG A 212 -18.58 21.85 -6.66
N GLU A 213 -19.65 21.07 -6.57
CA GLU A 213 -19.82 20.01 -5.57
C GLU A 213 -18.65 19.00 -5.57
N TRP A 214 -18.08 18.68 -6.75
CA TRP A 214 -16.97 17.74 -6.85
C TRP A 214 -15.65 18.27 -6.27
N GLN A 215 -15.53 19.57 -6.02
CA GLN A 215 -14.34 20.17 -5.39
C GLN A 215 -14.37 20.10 -3.87
N LYS A 216 -15.52 19.77 -3.27
CA LYS A 216 -15.66 19.74 -1.81
C LYS A 216 -14.80 18.64 -1.19
N TRP A 217 -14.35 18.90 0.04
CA TRP A 217 -13.61 17.91 0.82
C TRP A 217 -14.47 16.65 1.07
N PRO A 218 -13.96 15.42 0.87
CA PRO A 218 -12.60 15.04 0.46
C PRO A 218 -12.53 14.55 -1.01
N VAL A 219 -13.51 14.90 -1.85
CA VAL A 219 -13.78 14.24 -3.15
C VAL A 219 -12.56 14.26 -4.07
N THR A 220 -11.92 15.42 -4.25
CA THR A 220 -10.77 15.58 -5.15
C THR A 220 -9.52 14.86 -4.66
N ILE A 221 -9.30 14.82 -3.34
CA ILE A 221 -8.19 14.10 -2.71
C ILE A 221 -8.33 12.60 -2.97
N VAL A 222 -9.53 12.05 -2.73
CA VAL A 222 -9.81 10.64 -2.97
C VAL A 222 -9.71 10.34 -4.48
N THR A 223 -10.22 11.22 -5.34
CA THR A 223 -10.11 11.07 -6.80
C THR A 223 -8.64 10.98 -7.23
N GLY A 224 -7.82 11.92 -6.75
CA GLY A 224 -6.39 11.95 -6.99
C GLY A 224 -5.69 10.70 -6.47
N ALA A 225 -6.03 10.23 -5.27
CA ALA A 225 -5.47 9.00 -4.68
C ALA A 225 -5.73 7.76 -5.55
N TYR A 226 -6.95 7.60 -6.07
CA TYR A 226 -7.32 6.45 -6.92
C TYR A 226 -6.64 6.49 -8.29
N ILE A 227 -6.68 7.65 -8.96
CA ILE A 227 -6.02 7.84 -10.27
C ILE A 227 -4.51 7.66 -10.10
N GLY A 228 -3.95 8.30 -9.08
CA GLY A 228 -2.54 8.23 -8.74
C GLY A 228 -2.09 6.80 -8.42
N TYR A 229 -2.86 6.04 -7.63
CA TYR A 229 -2.58 4.62 -7.38
C TYR A 229 -2.50 3.82 -8.68
N ALA A 230 -3.50 3.96 -9.56
CA ALA A 230 -3.54 3.19 -10.80
C ALA A 230 -2.37 3.54 -11.74
N VAL A 231 -2.06 4.83 -11.90
CA VAL A 231 -0.94 5.30 -12.72
C VAL A 231 0.39 4.88 -12.11
N GLY A 232 0.59 5.12 -10.82
CA GLY A 232 1.82 4.79 -10.11
C GLY A 232 2.10 3.28 -10.10
N LYS A 233 1.07 2.46 -9.88
CA LYS A 233 1.12 1.00 -9.98
C LYS A 233 1.58 0.57 -11.39
N LEU A 234 0.94 1.10 -12.43
CA LEU A 234 1.27 0.78 -13.82
C LEU A 234 2.70 1.18 -14.18
N LEU A 235 3.09 2.42 -13.88
CA LEU A 235 4.42 2.95 -14.18
C LEU A 235 5.51 2.18 -13.40
N GLY A 236 5.28 1.91 -12.13
CA GLY A 236 6.20 1.15 -11.29
C GLY A 236 6.35 -0.31 -11.72
N GLY A 237 5.28 -0.93 -12.23
CA GLY A 237 5.31 -2.29 -12.78
C GLY A 237 5.96 -2.39 -14.17
N THR A 238 6.09 -1.28 -14.91
CA THR A 238 6.53 -1.26 -16.31
C THR A 238 7.76 -0.37 -16.52
N LEU A 239 7.56 0.92 -16.78
CA LEU A 239 8.58 1.86 -17.26
C LEU A 239 9.63 2.25 -16.20
N LEU A 240 9.22 2.26 -14.93
CA LEU A 240 10.07 2.70 -13.82
C LEU A 240 10.62 1.52 -13.00
N LYS A 241 10.29 0.28 -13.37
CA LYS A 241 10.67 -0.91 -12.62
C LYS A 241 12.17 -1.01 -12.43
N GLY A 242 12.61 -1.17 -11.18
CA GLY A 242 14.01 -1.28 -10.77
C GLY A 242 14.78 0.04 -10.68
N LYS A 243 14.20 1.17 -11.13
CA LYS A 243 14.85 2.48 -10.98
C LYS A 243 14.85 2.91 -9.51
N LYS A 244 15.91 3.59 -9.07
CA LYS A 244 16.01 4.17 -7.73
C LYS A 244 15.93 5.68 -7.84
N ILE A 245 15.33 6.32 -6.83
CA ILE A 245 15.33 7.77 -6.71
C ILE A 245 16.65 8.12 -6.01
N MET A 246 17.62 8.61 -6.78
CA MET A 246 18.89 9.09 -6.24
C MET A 246 18.82 10.61 -6.20
N PHE A 247 19.06 11.18 -5.02
CA PHE A 247 19.31 12.59 -4.85
C PHE A 247 20.83 12.76 -4.76
N ASP A 248 21.40 13.53 -5.67
CA ASP A 248 22.81 13.93 -5.63
C ASP A 248 23.09 14.92 -4.48
#